data_AF-A0A1X7U236-F1
#
_entry.id   AF-A0A1X7U236-F1
#
_cell.length_a   1.000
_cell.length_b   1.000
_cell.length_c   1.000
_cell.angle_alpha   90.00
_cell.angle_beta   90.00
_cell.angle_gamma   90.00
#
_symmetry.space_group_name_H-M   'P 1'
#
loop_
_entity.id
_entity.type
_entity.pdbx_description
1 polymer ?
#
loop_
_entity_poly.entity_id
_entity_poly.type
_entity_poly.pdbx_seq_one_letter_code
_entity_poly.pdbx_strand_id
1 'polypeptide(L)'
;MTATVGALESRECETNICIIGWVAAHLGISLAEDKCAPPSTCMVFLGVEVDSVETELYLTQEKLDGICQLLAQWPSATCSKVYPARECFLAVVESPEFWQPPLSPNSPDQGF
;
A
#
# COMPACT_ATOMS: atom_id res chain seq x y z
N MET A 1 7.66 -9.23 -9.71
CA MET A 1 8.33 -9.05 -8.41
C MET A 1 7.96 -10.24 -7.55
N THR A 2 8.97 -10.96 -7.06
CA THR A 2 8.80 -12.23 -6.36
C THR A 2 9.26 -12.02 -4.93
N ALA A 3 8.35 -12.11 -3.96
CA ALA A 3 8.69 -12.00 -2.54
C ALA A 3 8.86 -13.41 -1.98
N THR A 4 10.02 -13.69 -1.39
CA THR A 4 10.30 -14.95 -0.69
C THR A 4 10.35 -14.69 0.81
N VAL A 5 9.73 -15.57 1.59
CA VAL A 5 9.72 -15.47 3.05
C VAL A 5 10.97 -16.15 3.60
N GLY A 6 11.74 -15.46 4.44
CA GLY A 6 12.96 -15.95 5.08
C GLY A 6 13.68 -14.82 5.81
N ALA A 7 14.54 -15.15 6.77
CA ALA A 7 15.38 -14.13 7.40
C ALA A 7 16.38 -13.56 6.38
N LEU A 8 16.77 -12.30 6.56
CA LEU A 8 17.75 -11.67 5.68
C LEU A 8 19.06 -12.47 5.69
N GLU A 9 19.65 -12.67 4.51
CA GLU A 9 20.88 -13.48 4.31
C GLU A 9 20.78 -14.94 4.79
N SER A 10 19.57 -15.44 5.06
CA SER A 10 19.39 -16.82 5.49
C SER A 10 19.47 -17.78 4.31
N ARG A 11 19.90 -19.01 4.60
CA ARG A 11 19.96 -20.09 3.61
C ARG A 11 18.57 -20.42 3.05
N GLU A 12 17.53 -20.26 3.85
CA GLU A 12 16.14 -20.43 3.42
C GLU A 12 15.74 -19.37 2.39
N CYS A 13 16.12 -18.10 2.60
CA CYS A 13 15.87 -17.03 1.64
C CYS A 13 16.54 -17.33 0.29
N GLU A 14 17.83 -17.67 0.30
CA GLU A 14 18.58 -18.04 -0.90
C GLU A 14 17.94 -19.25 -1.61
N THR A 15 17.59 -20.29 -0.85
CA THR A 15 16.93 -21.49 -1.37
C THR A 15 15.59 -21.15 -2.04
N ASN A 16 14.77 -20.32 -1.40
CA ASN A 16 13.46 -19.92 -1.92
C ASN A 16 13.58 -19.11 -3.22
N ILE A 17 14.58 -18.24 -3.31
CA ILE A 17 14.86 -17.48 -4.54
C ILE A 17 15.29 -18.42 -5.67
N CYS A 18 16.17 -19.39 -5.39
CA CYS A 18 16.56 -20.39 -6.39
C CYS A 18 15.37 -21.24 -6.87
N ILE A 19 14.54 -21.72 -5.94
CA ILE A 19 13.36 -22.52 -6.26
C ILE A 19 12.41 -21.73 -7.17
N ILE A 20 12.13 -20.47 -6.86
CA ILE A 20 11.17 -19.71 -7.65
C ILE A 20 11.70 -19.38 -9.04
N GLY A 21 13.00 -19.15 -9.18
CA GLY A 21 13.67 -19.04 -10.48
C GLY A 21 13.55 -20.32 -11.30
N TRP A 22 13.80 -21.48 -10.68
CA TRP A 22 13.67 -22.78 -11.32
C TRP A 22 12.22 -23.08 -11.75
N VAL A 23 11.24 -22.82 -10.88
CA VAL A 23 9.81 -23.01 -11.18
C VAL A 23 9.38 -22.12 -12.34
N ALA A 24 9.76 -20.83 -12.33
CA ALA A 24 9.43 -19.92 -13.43
C ALA A 24 10.01 -20.41 -14.76
N ALA A 25 11.28 -20.82 -14.79
CA ALA A 25 11.91 -21.38 -15.97
C ALA A 25 11.23 -22.68 -16.45
N HIS A 26 10.86 -23.57 -15.52
CA HIS A 26 10.16 -24.81 -15.84
C HIS A 26 8.77 -24.57 -16.44
N LEU A 27 8.09 -23.50 -16.02
CA LEU A 27 6.81 -23.06 -16.58
C LEU A 27 6.95 -22.26 -17.88
N GLY A 28 8.17 -22.00 -18.37
CA GLY A 28 8.42 -21.18 -19.55
C GLY A 28 8.17 -19.68 -19.33
N ILE A 29 8.20 -19.22 -18.07
CA ILE A 29 8.01 -17.83 -17.69
C ILE A 29 9.38 -17.18 -17.49
N SER A 30 9.70 -16.18 -18.31
CA SER A 30 10.92 -15.39 -18.12
C SER A 30 10.72 -14.38 -16.99
N LEU A 31 11.59 -14.44 -15.98
CA LEU A 31 11.67 -13.39 -14.96
C LEU A 31 12.37 -12.17 -15.56
N ALA A 32 11.82 -10.99 -15.31
CA ALA A 32 12.44 -9.74 -15.73
C ALA A 32 13.52 -9.37 -14.71
N GLU A 33 14.79 -9.48 -15.11
CA GLU A 33 15.95 -9.31 -14.21
C GLU A 33 16.00 -7.91 -13.57
N ASP A 34 15.55 -6.89 -14.30
CA ASP A 34 15.45 -5.50 -13.81
C ASP A 34 14.40 -5.31 -12.70
N LYS A 35 13.48 -6.28 -12.56
CA LYS A 35 12.41 -6.28 -11.56
C LYS A 35 12.61 -7.31 -10.46
N CYS A 36 13.71 -8.06 -10.52
CA CYS A 36 14.15 -8.94 -9.44
C CYS A 36 14.85 -8.10 -8.39
N ALA A 37 14.29 -8.08 -7.18
CA ALA A 37 14.92 -7.43 -6.05
C ALA A 37 15.87 -8.42 -5.35
N PRO A 38 17.03 -7.95 -4.85
CA PRO A 38 17.86 -8.75 -3.96
C PRO A 38 17.12 -9.03 -2.65
N PRO A 39 17.60 -9.99 -1.83
CA PRO A 39 17.13 -10.15 -0.46
C PRO A 39 17.16 -8.81 0.29
N SER A 40 16.02 -8.42 0.86
CA SER A 40 15.86 -7.17 1.59
C SER A 40 14.78 -7.32 2.64
N THR A 41 14.91 -6.58 3.73
CA THR A 41 13.88 -6.45 4.77
C THR A 41 12.83 -5.39 4.43
N CYS A 42 13.17 -4.49 3.51
CA CYS A 42 12.30 -3.42 3.03
C CYS A 42 12.07 -3.58 1.52
N MET A 43 10.82 -3.61 1.07
CA MET A 43 10.48 -3.75 -0.36
C MET A 43 9.20 -3.03 -0.72
N VAL A 44 9.18 -2.36 -1.86
CA VAL A 44 7.94 -1.81 -2.43
C VAL A 44 7.18 -2.91 -3.17
N PHE A 45 6.03 -3.34 -2.64
CA PHE A 45 5.14 -4.30 -3.27
C PHE A 45 3.77 -3.67 -3.57
N LEU A 46 3.31 -3.74 -4.82
CA LEU A 46 2.08 -3.07 -5.29
C LEU A 46 2.04 -1.56 -4.95
N GLY A 47 3.22 -0.94 -4.89
CA GLY A 47 3.42 0.46 -4.53
C GLY A 47 3.15 0.78 -3.05
N VAL A 48 3.22 -0.20 -2.17
CA VAL A 48 3.28 -0.02 -0.71
C VAL A 48 4.64 -0.51 -0.26
N GLU A 49 5.32 0.26 0.56
CA GLU A 49 6.57 -0.17 1.15
C GLU A 49 6.27 -1.10 2.33
N VAL A 50 6.85 -2.30 2.27
CA VAL A 50 6.72 -3.33 3.31
C VAL A 50 8.01 -3.33 4.11
N ASP A 51 7.92 -3.08 5.41
CA ASP A 51 9.02 -3.24 6.35
C ASP A 51 8.77 -4.48 7.21
N SER A 52 9.55 -5.52 6.96
CA SER A 52 9.46 -6.79 7.68
C SER A 52 10.09 -6.77 9.06
N VAL A 53 10.95 -5.80 9.38
CA VAL A 53 11.60 -5.66 10.70
C VAL A 53 10.62 -5.03 11.68
N GLU A 54 10.04 -3.90 11.29
CA GLU A 54 9.06 -3.18 12.12
C GLU A 54 7.65 -3.78 11.98
N THR A 55 7.43 -4.68 11.01
CA THR A 55 6.13 -5.28 10.67
C THR A 55 5.09 -4.23 10.28
N GLU A 56 5.53 -3.16 9.63
CA GLU A 56 4.72 -2.02 9.22
C GLU A 56 4.60 -1.92 7.69
N LEU A 57 3.56 -1.21 7.26
CA LEU A 57 3.29 -0.90 5.85
C LEU A 57 3.25 0.61 5.68
N TYR A 58 4.06 1.13 4.76
CA TYR A 58 4.13 2.56 4.47
C TYR A 58 3.64 2.88 3.07
N LEU A 59 3.04 4.06 2.94
CA LEU A 59 2.82 4.64 1.62
C LEU A 59 4.16 5.16 1.09
N THR A 60 4.50 4.83 -0.15
CA THR A 60 5.71 5.40 -0.77
C THR A 60 5.58 6.91 -0.92
N GLN A 61 6.70 7.63 -0.84
CA GLN A 61 6.70 9.10 -0.98
C GLN A 61 6.05 9.55 -2.29
N GLU A 62 6.34 8.86 -3.40
CA GLU A 62 5.71 9.13 -4.70
C GLU A 62 4.18 9.06 -4.64
N LYS A 63 3.63 8.03 -3.99
CA LYS A 63 2.17 7.91 -3.84
C LYS A 63 1.63 8.97 -2.90
N LEU A 64 2.34 9.28 -1.82
CA LEU A 64 1.94 10.36 -0.90
C LEU A 64 1.87 11.69 -1.65
N ASP A 65 2.90 12.03 -2.42
CA ASP A 65 2.96 13.25 -3.24
C ASP A 65 1.82 13.27 -4.27
N GLY A 66 1.56 12.14 -4.94
CA GLY A 66 0.46 12.00 -5.88
C GLY A 66 -0.91 12.24 -5.23
N ILE A 67 -1.13 11.70 -4.03
CA ILE A 67 -2.35 11.95 -3.25
C ILE A 67 -2.43 13.43 -2.87
N CYS A 68 -1.35 14.03 -2.36
CA CYS A 68 -1.33 15.45 -2.01
C CYS A 68 -1.63 16.35 -3.22
N GLN A 69 -1.08 16.04 -4.39
CA GLN A 69 -1.35 16.77 -5.63
C GLN A 69 -2.81 16.62 -6.07
N LEU A 70 -3.36 15.41 -6.01
CA LEU A 70 -4.78 15.17 -6.32
C LEU A 70 -5.69 15.95 -5.37
N LEU A 71 -5.41 15.92 -4.07
CA LEU A 71 -6.12 16.69 -3.05
C LEU A 71 -6.03 18.19 -3.31
N ALA A 72 -4.88 18.70 -3.74
CA ALA A 72 -4.69 20.12 -4.07
C ALA A 72 -5.48 20.56 -5.31
N GLN A 73 -5.70 19.65 -6.27
CA GLN A 73 -6.46 19.92 -7.49
C GLN A 73 -7.98 19.71 -7.31
N TRP A 74 -8.39 18.92 -6.32
CA TRP A 74 -9.80 18.61 -6.06
C TRP A 74 -10.71 19.84 -5.91
N PRO A 75 -10.33 20.94 -5.24
CA PRO A 75 -11.15 22.15 -5.14
C PRO A 75 -11.56 22.78 -6.48
N SER A 76 -10.89 22.40 -7.58
CA SER A 76 -11.20 22.86 -8.96
C SER A 76 -12.11 21.91 -9.75
N ALA A 77 -12.28 20.66 -9.29
CA ALA A 77 -13.22 19.72 -9.88
C ALA A 77 -14.63 20.07 -9.38
N THR A 78 -15.41 20.73 -10.22
CA THR A 78 -16.78 21.16 -9.93
C THR A 78 -17.59 20.04 -9.28
N CYS A 79 -17.90 20.18 -7.99
CA CYS A 79 -18.98 19.42 -7.38
C CYS A 79 -20.27 19.84 -8.13
N SER A 80 -21.08 18.88 -8.56
CA SER A 80 -22.29 19.11 -9.35
C SER A 80 -23.42 19.82 -8.58
N LYS A 81 -23.14 20.30 -7.36
CA LYS A 81 -24.00 21.16 -6.56
C LYS A 81 -23.30 22.49 -6.35
N VAL A 82 -24.12 23.55 -6.25
CA VAL A 82 -23.88 25.01 -6.22
C VAL A 82 -22.74 25.53 -5.31
N TYR A 83 -21.98 24.68 -4.64
CA TYR A 83 -20.90 25.03 -3.72
C TYR A 83 -19.53 24.85 -4.38
N PRO A 84 -18.57 25.78 -4.16
CA PRO A 84 -17.20 25.57 -4.60
C PRO A 84 -16.63 24.30 -3.94
N ALA A 85 -15.91 23.46 -4.69
CA ALA A 85 -15.49 22.14 -4.20
C ALA A 85 -14.62 22.19 -2.93
N ARG A 86 -13.99 23.34 -2.64
CA ARG A 86 -13.32 23.62 -1.36
C ARG A 86 -14.27 23.52 -0.15
N GLU A 87 -15.48 24.07 -0.25
CA GLU A 87 -16.46 24.04 0.86
C GLU A 87 -17.01 22.63 1.07
N CYS A 88 -17.23 21.87 -0.01
CA CYS A 88 -17.61 20.46 0.10
C CYS A 88 -16.50 19.61 0.75
N PHE A 89 -15.24 19.85 0.38
CA PHE A 89 -14.10 19.15 0.98
C PHE A 89 -13.96 19.46 2.47
N LEU A 90 -14.02 20.74 2.85
CA LEU A 90 -13.98 21.15 4.25
C LEU A 90 -15.15 20.55 5.04
N ALA A 91 -16.37 20.54 4.50
CA ALA A 91 -17.51 19.92 5.15
C ALA A 91 -17.34 18.40 5.38
N VAL A 92 -16.61 17.70 4.52
CA VAL A 92 -16.30 16.26 4.69
C VAL A 92 -15.16 16.06 5.69
N VAL A 93 -14.06 16.81 5.56
CA VAL A 93 -12.87 16.66 6.41
C VAL A 93 -13.10 17.15 7.84
N GLU A 94 -13.88 18.22 8.01
CA GLU A 94 -14.27 18.74 9.33
C GLU A 94 -15.44 17.95 9.92
N SER A 95 -16.02 16.99 9.17
CA SER A 95 -17.03 16.10 9.72
C SER A 95 -16.39 15.19 10.77
N PRO A 96 -16.85 15.21 12.03
CA PRO A 96 -16.30 14.39 13.10
C PRO A 96 -16.47 12.89 12.83
N GLU A 97 -17.38 12.50 11.94
CA GLU A 97 -17.62 11.11 11.54
C GLU A 97 -16.59 10.58 10.52
N PHE A 98 -15.97 11.45 9.72
CA PHE A 98 -15.08 11.04 8.62
C PHE A 98 -13.77 10.42 9.11
N TRP A 99 -13.22 10.93 10.21
CA TRP A 99 -11.97 10.44 10.80
C TRP A 99 -12.17 9.32 11.81
N GLN A 100 -13.42 8.91 12.08
CA GLN A 100 -13.63 7.81 13.01
C GLN A 100 -13.22 6.49 12.32
N PRO A 101 -12.36 5.69 12.96
CA PRO A 101 -12.07 4.35 12.46
C PRO A 101 -13.40 3.56 12.37
N PRO A 102 -13.54 2.66 11.39
CA PRO A 102 -14.76 1.86 11.26
C PRO A 102 -15.02 1.17 12.60
N LEU A 103 -16.25 1.33 13.10
CA LEU A 103 -16.68 0.72 14.35
C LEU A 103 -16.36 -0.77 14.30
N SER A 104 -15.52 -1.21 15.24
CA SER A 104 -15.22 -2.64 15.40
C SER A 104 -16.54 -3.40 15.56
N PRO A 105 -16.76 -4.51 14.84
CA PRO A 105 -17.98 -5.31 14.98
C PRO A 105 -18.19 -5.88 16.40
N ASN A 106 -17.23 -5.68 17.31
CA ASN A 106 -17.30 -6.09 18.72
C ASN A 106 -17.37 -4.92 19.71
N SER A 107 -17.82 -3.72 19.29
CA SER A 107 -18.02 -2.63 20.26
C SER A 107 -19.22 -2.94 21.18
N PRO A 108 -19.08 -2.84 22.52
CA PRO A 108 -20.14 -3.19 23.47
C PRO A 108 -21.36 -2.25 23.46
N ASP A 109 -21.36 -1.21 22.62
CA ASP A 109 -22.43 -0.23 22.52
C ASP A 109 -23.58 -0.61 21.56
N GLN A 110 -23.56 -1.81 20.97
CA GLN A 110 -24.77 -2.35 20.32
C GLN A 110 -25.67 -3.02 21.36
N GLY A 111 -26.27 -2.19 22.21
CA GLY A 111 -27.41 -2.54 23.05
C GLY A 111 -28.65 -2.78 22.18
N PHE A 112 -29.32 -3.89 22.48
CA PHE A 112 -30.59 -4.36 21.92
C PHE A 112 -31.71 -3.30 21.88
#